data_AF-A0A2N2AVL3-F1
#
_entry.id   AF-A0A2N2AVL3-F1
#
_cell.length_a   1.000
_cell.length_b   1.000
_cell.length_c   1.000
_cell.angle_alpha   90.00
_cell.angle_beta   90.00
_cell.angle_gamma   90.00
#
_symmetry.space_group_name_H-M   'P 1'
#
loop_
_entity.id
_entity.type
_entity.pdbx_description
1 polymer ?
#
loop_
_entity_poly.entity_id
_entity_poly.type
_entity_poly.pdbx_seq_one_letter_code
_entity_poly.pdbx_strand_id
1 'polypeptide(L)'
;MNIKNKRYIRAIIIALIMVLISVELPYSDKAIIQYLIPVINFKTNGVVKTSIFLSGLVPLVGLLWSYREICNSNRFKASRLAIFIVMFVIVVPFVISKIDVIKAPIYYLNSGVKSVEIKDSNLSIVQENNKEMLRIELEAKSYRNNIDGFQIAIVLSDTLENYLENNYILLGDKIRLGRSSHTNFAETVELKFADGYENDDLFYSSIYNDDYKLILIDQDNSIELRRNDTY
;
A
#
# COMPACT_ATOMS: atom_id res chain seq x y z
N MET A 1 39.80 7.97 -9.55
CA MET A 1 38.65 7.13 -9.98
C MET A 1 38.36 7.39 -11.47
N ASN A 2 38.31 6.35 -12.33
CA ASN A 2 38.13 6.50 -13.78
C ASN A 2 36.75 7.12 -14.13
N ILE A 3 36.69 7.99 -15.14
CA ILE A 3 35.45 8.67 -15.61
C ILE A 3 34.34 7.65 -15.90
N LYS A 4 34.68 6.50 -16.51
CA LYS A 4 33.73 5.41 -16.78
C LYS A 4 33.11 4.83 -15.50
N ASN A 5 33.91 4.67 -14.44
CA ASN A 5 33.42 4.22 -13.15
C ASN A 5 32.52 5.26 -12.49
N LYS A 6 32.84 6.56 -12.63
CA LYS A 6 32.02 7.65 -12.11
C LYS A 6 30.64 7.71 -12.79
N ARG A 7 30.57 7.54 -14.11
CA ARG A 7 29.30 7.48 -14.85
C ARG A 7 28.41 6.32 -14.40
N TYR A 8 28.98 5.13 -14.33
CA TYR A 8 28.27 3.93 -13.87
C TYR A 8 27.74 4.08 -12.44
N ILE A 9 28.57 4.54 -11.50
CA ILE A 9 28.17 4.73 -10.10
C ILE A 9 27.04 5.77 -10.00
N ARG A 10 27.15 6.88 -10.74
CA ARG A 10 26.10 7.91 -10.78
C ARG A 10 24.78 7.34 -11.29
N ALA A 11 24.81 6.52 -12.34
CA ALA A 11 23.62 5.90 -12.89
C ALA A 11 22.96 4.92 -11.90
N ILE A 12 23.75 4.14 -11.16
CA ILE A 12 23.21 3.26 -10.11
C ILE A 12 22.57 4.05 -8.99
N ILE A 13 23.24 5.10 -8.50
CA ILE A 13 22.70 5.94 -7.42
C ILE A 13 21.37 6.56 -7.85
N ILE A 14 21.30 7.07 -9.09
CA ILE A 14 20.06 7.66 -9.62
C ILE A 14 18.98 6.58 -9.74
N ALA A 15 19.29 5.39 -10.27
CA ALA A 15 18.32 4.30 -10.33
C ALA A 15 17.78 3.92 -8.94
N LEU A 16 18.66 3.82 -7.93
CA LEU A 16 18.27 3.52 -6.55
C LEU A 16 17.36 4.62 -5.98
N ILE A 17 17.72 5.89 -6.16
CA ILE A 17 16.89 7.02 -5.72
C ILE A 17 15.52 6.99 -6.40
N MET A 18 15.47 6.72 -7.71
CA MET A 18 14.20 6.66 -8.45
C MET A 18 13.30 5.54 -7.95
N VAL A 19 13.86 4.37 -7.60
CA VAL A 19 13.07 3.31 -6.96
C VAL A 19 12.60 3.76 -5.58
N LEU A 20 13.48 4.34 -4.75
CA LEU A 20 13.15 4.78 -3.39
C LEU A 20 12.05 5.84 -3.34
N ILE A 21 12.04 6.81 -4.26
CA ILE A 21 11.00 7.85 -4.25
C ILE A 21 9.65 7.35 -4.77
N SER A 22 9.63 6.19 -5.45
CA SER A 22 8.42 5.51 -5.89
C SER A 22 7.81 4.60 -4.83
N VAL A 23 8.50 4.40 -3.70
CA VAL A 23 8.00 3.62 -2.57
C VAL A 23 6.99 4.43 -1.75
N GLU A 24 5.86 3.80 -1.44
CA GLU A 24 4.91 4.31 -0.44
C GLU A 24 5.54 4.44 0.94
N LEU A 25 5.32 5.58 1.59
CA LEU A 25 5.82 5.83 2.93
C LEU A 25 5.02 5.03 3.99
N PRO A 26 5.64 4.67 5.12
CA PRO A 26 4.90 4.13 6.26
C PRO A 26 3.74 5.04 6.66
N TYR A 27 2.58 4.44 6.93
CA TYR A 27 1.33 5.12 7.31
C TYR A 27 0.74 6.07 6.26
N SER A 28 1.22 6.03 5.02
CA SER A 28 0.62 6.78 3.93
C SER A 28 0.38 5.88 2.72
N ASP A 29 -0.75 6.15 2.08
CA ASP A 29 -1.13 5.72 0.74
C ASP A 29 -0.32 6.39 -0.39
N LYS A 30 0.70 7.20 -0.05
CA LYS A 30 1.45 8.01 -1.01
C LYS A 30 2.94 7.68 -1.04
N ALA A 31 3.46 7.59 -2.26
CA ALA A 31 4.89 7.57 -2.52
C ALA A 31 5.52 8.96 -2.30
N ILE A 32 6.81 9.02 -1.98
CA ILE A 32 7.54 10.30 -1.78
C ILE A 32 7.36 11.22 -2.99
N ILE A 33 7.43 10.67 -4.21
CA ILE A 33 7.28 11.45 -5.44
C ILE A 33 5.88 12.09 -5.57
N GLN A 34 4.84 11.49 -4.99
CA GLN A 34 3.48 12.03 -5.01
C GLN A 34 3.30 13.24 -4.08
N TYR A 35 4.20 13.47 -3.13
CA TYR A 35 4.21 14.73 -2.36
C TYR A 35 4.84 15.89 -3.14
N LEU A 36 5.76 15.58 -4.07
CA LEU A 36 6.37 16.58 -4.94
C LEU A 36 5.49 16.86 -6.18
N ILE A 37 4.90 15.81 -6.73
CA ILE A 37 4.04 15.86 -7.92
C ILE A 37 2.73 15.16 -7.54
N PRO A 38 1.71 15.90 -7.05
CA PRO A 38 0.47 15.30 -6.61
C PRO A 38 -0.27 14.64 -7.77
N VAL A 39 -1.01 13.58 -7.45
CA VAL A 39 -1.94 12.93 -8.39
C VAL A 39 -3.08 13.92 -8.68
N ILE A 40 -3.42 14.07 -9.96
CA ILE A 40 -4.52 14.94 -10.38
C ILE A 40 -5.77 14.08 -10.47
N ASN A 41 -6.72 14.32 -9.57
CA ASN A 41 -7.99 13.59 -9.50
C ASN A 41 -9.10 14.41 -10.16
N PHE A 42 -9.71 13.87 -11.21
CA PHE A 42 -10.90 14.45 -11.83
C PHE A 42 -12.14 13.88 -11.16
N LYS A 43 -12.79 14.72 -10.35
CA LYS A 43 -14.03 14.37 -9.66
C LYS A 43 -15.25 14.83 -10.46
N THR A 44 -16.26 13.98 -10.58
CA THR A 44 -17.60 14.35 -11.08
C THR A 44 -18.61 13.97 -9.99
N ASN A 45 -19.41 14.93 -9.53
CA ASN A 45 -20.37 14.72 -8.43
C ASN A 45 -19.74 14.12 -7.16
N GLY A 46 -18.53 14.56 -6.79
CA GLY A 46 -17.82 14.07 -5.61
C GLY A 46 -17.04 12.77 -5.82
N VAL A 47 -17.38 11.97 -6.83
CA VAL A 47 -16.74 10.68 -7.15
C VAL A 47 -15.53 10.89 -8.07
N VAL A 48 -14.40 10.25 -7.76
CA VAL A 48 -13.19 10.27 -8.61
C VAL A 48 -13.43 9.37 -9.82
N LYS A 49 -13.46 9.94 -11.03
CA LYS A 49 -13.63 9.16 -12.27
C LYS A 49 -12.31 8.83 -12.97
N THR A 50 -11.33 9.70 -12.81
CA THR A 50 -10.04 9.55 -13.49
C THR A 50 -8.95 10.17 -12.64
N SER A 51 -7.85 9.44 -12.48
CA SER A 51 -6.66 9.88 -11.76
C SER A 51 -5.48 9.89 -12.72
N ILE A 52 -4.78 11.02 -12.82
CA ILE A 52 -3.56 11.12 -13.63
C ILE A 52 -2.34 11.09 -12.73
N PHE A 53 -1.54 10.04 -12.88
CA PHE A 53 -0.32 9.78 -12.11
C PHE A 53 0.93 10.30 -12.83
N LEU A 54 1.04 11.63 -13.02
CA LEU A 54 2.25 12.27 -13.56
C LEU A 54 3.50 11.93 -12.73
N SER A 55 3.31 11.69 -11.43
CA SER A 55 4.35 11.29 -10.48
C SER A 55 5.08 10.01 -10.88
N GLY A 56 4.46 9.10 -11.63
CA GLY A 56 5.10 7.88 -12.14
C GLY A 56 6.05 8.12 -13.33
N LEU A 57 5.88 9.22 -14.05
CA LEU A 57 6.68 9.50 -15.25
C LEU A 57 8.11 9.92 -14.90
N VAL A 58 8.30 10.66 -13.80
CA VAL A 58 9.63 11.07 -13.32
C VAL A 58 10.55 9.89 -13.00
N PRO A 59 10.17 8.92 -12.14
CA PRO A 59 11.02 7.77 -11.86
C PRO A 59 11.25 6.91 -13.09
N LEU A 60 10.26 6.77 -13.99
CA LEU A 60 10.42 6.07 -15.26
C LEU A 60 11.50 6.70 -16.14
N VAL A 61 11.43 8.02 -16.35
CA VAL A 61 12.44 8.76 -17.13
C VAL A 61 13.82 8.66 -16.47
N GLY A 62 13.88 8.75 -15.14
CA GLY A 62 15.13 8.59 -14.38
C GLY A 62 15.76 7.20 -14.52
N LEU A 63 14.95 6.14 -14.53
CA LEU A 63 15.40 4.77 -14.76
C LEU A 63 15.88 4.57 -16.20
N LEU A 64 15.17 5.08 -17.21
CA LEU A 64 15.58 5.02 -18.61
C LEU A 64 16.90 5.78 -18.85
N TRP A 65 17.05 6.95 -18.23
CA TRP A 65 18.30 7.71 -18.26
C TRP A 65 19.45 6.92 -17.62
N SER A 66 19.20 6.29 -16.47
CA SER A 66 20.20 5.46 -15.78
C SER A 66 20.62 4.25 -16.61
N TYR A 67 19.68 3.57 -17.25
CA TYR A 67 19.97 2.48 -18.20
C TYR A 67 20.88 2.94 -19.34
N ARG A 68 20.58 4.10 -19.95
CA ARG A 68 21.39 4.68 -21.02
C ARG A 68 22.81 4.97 -20.54
N GLU A 69 22.97 5.55 -19.35
CA GLU A 69 24.29 5.83 -18.77
C GLU A 69 25.07 4.56 -18.41
N ILE A 70 24.41 3.51 -17.92
CA ILE A 70 25.05 2.21 -17.67
C ILE A 70 25.58 1.62 -18.98
N CYS A 71 24.78 1.64 -20.05
CA CYS A 71 25.22 1.19 -21.38
C CYS A 71 26.42 2.01 -21.88
N ASN A 72 26.36 3.34 -21.77
CA ASN A 72 27.41 4.25 -22.23
C ASN A 72 28.69 4.19 -21.38
N SER A 73 28.62 3.65 -20.16
CA SER A 73 29.79 3.46 -19.31
C SER A 73 30.78 2.42 -19.88
N ASN A 74 30.32 1.55 -20.79
CA ASN A 74 31.07 0.42 -21.34
C ASN A 74 31.77 -0.43 -20.26
N ARG A 75 31.19 -0.48 -19.05
CA ARG A 75 31.72 -1.27 -17.93
C ARG A 75 31.54 -2.77 -18.15
N PHE A 76 30.49 -3.16 -18.86
CA PHE A 76 30.17 -4.55 -19.16
C PHE A 76 30.36 -4.82 -20.64
N LYS A 77 30.93 -5.98 -20.98
CA LYS A 77 30.98 -6.50 -22.36
C LYS A 77 29.67 -7.22 -22.76
N ALA A 78 28.55 -6.79 -22.20
CA ALA A 78 27.24 -7.40 -22.43
C ALA A 78 26.46 -6.61 -23.48
N SER A 79 25.48 -7.25 -24.12
CA SER A 79 24.56 -6.56 -25.03
C SER A 79 23.69 -5.58 -24.23
N ARG A 80 23.23 -4.50 -24.89
CA ARG A 80 22.32 -3.53 -24.28
C ARG A 80 21.03 -4.20 -23.76
N LEU A 81 20.51 -5.16 -24.52
CA LEU A 81 19.36 -5.96 -24.13
C LEU A 81 19.61 -6.75 -22.82
N ALA A 82 20.78 -7.38 -22.69
CA ALA A 82 21.13 -8.10 -21.46
C ALA A 82 21.20 -7.15 -20.26
N ILE A 83 21.78 -5.96 -20.44
CA ILE A 83 21.82 -4.92 -19.38
C ILE A 83 20.40 -4.49 -19.00
N PHE A 84 19.50 -4.32 -19.98
CA PHE A 84 18.11 -3.95 -19.74
C PHE A 84 17.40 -5.02 -18.89
N ILE A 85 17.50 -6.29 -19.28
CA ILE A 85 16.89 -7.41 -18.54
C ILE A 85 17.41 -7.46 -17.11
N VAL A 86 18.73 -7.40 -16.94
CA VAL A 86 19.34 -7.41 -15.59
C VAL A 86 18.83 -6.23 -14.77
N MET A 87 18.76 -5.02 -15.34
CA MET A 87 18.33 -3.85 -14.60
C MET A 87 16.85 -3.91 -14.21
N PHE A 88 15.96 -4.16 -15.16
CA PHE A 88 14.51 -4.03 -14.94
C PHE A 88 13.83 -5.31 -14.44
N VAL A 89 14.38 -6.49 -14.73
CA VAL A 89 13.78 -7.78 -14.35
C VAL A 89 14.45 -8.37 -13.10
N ILE A 90 15.71 -8.01 -12.83
CA ILE A 90 16.43 -8.55 -11.67
C ILE A 90 16.64 -7.47 -10.62
N VAL A 91 17.34 -6.38 -10.96
CA VAL A 91 17.76 -5.37 -9.97
C VAL A 91 16.57 -4.60 -9.41
N VAL A 92 15.69 -4.05 -10.26
CA VAL A 92 14.53 -3.27 -9.80
C VAL A 92 13.60 -4.12 -8.90
N PRO A 93 13.15 -5.32 -9.32
CA PRO A 93 12.33 -6.18 -8.46
C PRO A 93 13.05 -6.59 -7.17
N PHE A 94 14.37 -6.85 -7.24
CA PHE A 94 15.15 -7.14 -6.04
C PHE A 94 15.17 -5.95 -5.07
N VAL A 95 15.38 -4.72 -5.54
CA VAL A 95 15.34 -3.53 -4.67
C VAL A 95 13.96 -3.33 -4.07
N ILE A 96 12.89 -3.51 -4.86
CA ILE A 96 11.50 -3.46 -4.37
C ILE A 96 11.26 -4.54 -3.31
N SER A 97 11.79 -5.76 -3.48
CA SER A 97 11.67 -6.82 -2.45
C SER A 97 12.38 -6.48 -1.13
N LYS A 98 13.32 -5.51 -1.15
CA LYS A 98 14.05 -5.03 0.03
C LYS A 98 13.47 -3.76 0.63
N ILE A 99 12.31 -3.31 0.16
CA ILE A 99 11.58 -2.14 0.69
C ILE A 99 11.33 -2.25 2.21
N ASP A 100 11.04 -3.46 2.70
CA ASP A 100 10.87 -3.76 4.12
C ASP A 100 12.09 -3.34 4.96
N VAL A 101 13.30 -3.48 4.43
CA VAL A 101 14.54 -3.10 5.13
C VAL A 101 14.64 -1.59 5.27
N ILE A 102 14.17 -0.85 4.26
CA ILE A 102 14.16 0.61 4.26
C ILE A 102 13.07 1.15 5.20
N LYS A 103 11.92 0.49 5.26
CA LYS A 103 10.79 0.87 6.13
C LYS A 103 11.02 0.48 7.58
N ALA A 104 11.74 -0.61 7.85
CA ALA A 104 11.91 -1.19 9.18
C ALA A 104 12.35 -0.20 10.27
N PRO A 105 13.32 0.71 10.06
CA PRO A 105 13.72 1.68 11.08
C PRO A 105 12.57 2.61 11.50
N ILE A 106 11.71 3.02 10.56
CA ILE A 106 10.59 3.92 10.84
C ILE A 106 9.60 3.22 11.77
N TYR A 107 9.22 1.97 11.48
CA TYR A 107 8.34 1.19 12.36
C TYR A 107 9.02 0.83 13.69
N TYR A 108 10.32 0.53 13.68
CA TYR A 108 11.07 0.14 14.89
C TYR A 108 11.22 1.28 15.91
N LEU A 109 11.37 2.52 15.43
CA LEU A 109 11.50 3.71 16.30
C LEU A 109 10.17 4.10 16.98
N ASN A 110 9.05 3.55 16.51
CA ASN A 110 7.73 3.79 17.08
C ASN A 110 7.32 2.66 18.05
N SER A 111 6.20 2.84 18.76
CA SER A 111 5.68 1.89 19.76
C SER A 111 4.20 1.59 19.53
N GLY A 112 3.72 0.48 20.11
CA GLY A 112 2.31 0.08 20.01
C GLY A 112 1.91 -0.20 18.56
N VAL A 113 0.69 0.19 18.19
CA VAL A 113 0.17 0.07 16.82
C VAL A 113 1.04 0.78 15.78
N LYS A 114 1.82 1.81 16.19
CA LYS A 114 2.79 2.48 15.31
C LYS A 114 4.04 1.65 15.03
N SER A 115 4.12 0.43 15.49
CA SER A 115 5.17 -0.51 15.06
C SER A 115 4.63 -1.64 14.18
N VAL A 116 3.34 -1.58 13.83
CA VAL A 116 2.65 -2.53 12.95
C VAL A 116 2.55 -1.95 11.54
N GLU A 117 2.90 -2.78 10.56
CA GLU A 117 2.56 -2.56 9.17
C GLU A 117 1.44 -3.54 8.77
N ILE A 118 0.38 -3.03 8.17
CA ILE A 118 -0.55 -3.87 7.40
C ILE A 118 0.05 -3.99 5.99
N LYS A 119 0.49 -5.20 5.64
CA LYS A 119 1.15 -5.50 4.37
C LYS A 119 0.17 -5.70 3.24
N ASP A 120 -0.88 -6.45 3.54
CA ASP A 120 -1.94 -6.78 2.60
C ASP A 120 -3.28 -6.68 3.31
N SER A 121 -4.28 -6.33 2.53
CA SER A 121 -5.65 -6.22 2.99
C SER A 121 -6.57 -6.60 1.85
N ASN A 122 -7.61 -7.36 2.16
CA ASN A 122 -8.63 -7.72 1.21
C ASN A 122 -10.00 -7.67 1.89
N LEU A 123 -10.91 -6.92 1.28
CA LEU A 123 -12.31 -6.85 1.65
C LEU A 123 -13.15 -7.51 0.58
N SER A 124 -13.99 -8.45 0.98
CA SER A 124 -14.94 -9.10 0.08
C SER A 124 -16.30 -9.22 0.75
N ILE A 125 -17.36 -9.06 -0.03
CA ILE A 125 -18.72 -9.39 0.42
C ILE A 125 -18.97 -10.86 0.12
N VAL A 126 -19.41 -11.59 1.13
CA VAL A 126 -19.79 -13.00 1.04
C VAL A 126 -21.18 -13.18 1.64
N GLN A 127 -21.95 -14.11 1.09
CA GLN A 127 -23.27 -14.44 1.61
C GLN A 127 -23.18 -15.73 2.44
N GLU A 128 -23.56 -15.67 3.71
CA GLU A 128 -23.60 -16.82 4.61
C GLU A 128 -24.93 -16.87 5.36
N ASN A 129 -25.62 -18.02 5.37
CA ASN A 129 -26.90 -18.21 6.08
C ASN A 129 -27.98 -17.15 5.73
N ASN A 130 -28.08 -16.77 4.46
CA ASN A 130 -28.97 -15.69 3.97
C ASN A 130 -28.70 -14.31 4.59
N LYS A 131 -27.50 -14.09 5.12
CA LYS A 131 -27.02 -12.80 5.59
C LYS A 131 -25.83 -12.38 4.75
N GLU A 132 -25.75 -11.10 4.45
CA GLU A 132 -24.58 -10.53 3.81
C GLU A 132 -23.52 -10.26 4.87
N MET A 133 -22.31 -10.69 4.57
CA MET A 133 -21.18 -10.57 5.46
C MET A 133 -20.02 -9.90 4.74
N LEU A 134 -19.32 -9.01 5.44
CA LEU A 134 -18.04 -8.49 5.03
C LEU A 134 -16.95 -9.42 5.55
N ARG A 135 -16.29 -10.12 4.64
CA ARG A 135 -15.07 -10.89 4.93
C ARG A 135 -13.86 -9.98 4.78
N ILE A 136 -13.06 -9.94 5.83
CA ILE A 136 -11.88 -9.10 5.96
C ILE A 136 -10.68 -10.01 6.17
N GLU A 137 -9.70 -9.91 5.28
CA GLU A 137 -8.42 -10.60 5.40
C GLU A 137 -7.30 -9.57 5.49
N LEU A 138 -6.46 -9.67 6.52
CA LEU A 138 -5.36 -8.74 6.75
C LEU A 138 -4.07 -9.50 7.02
N GLU A 139 -2.98 -9.09 6.37
CA GLU A 139 -1.62 -9.50 6.74
C GLU A 139 -0.97 -8.37 7.54
N ALA A 140 -0.67 -8.62 8.81
CA ALA A 140 0.02 -7.69 9.68
C ALA A 140 1.45 -8.15 9.98
N LYS A 141 2.39 -7.21 10.02
CA LYS A 141 3.77 -7.43 10.44
C LYS A 141 4.15 -6.47 11.56
N SER A 142 4.63 -7.03 12.67
CA SER A 142 5.26 -6.23 13.73
C SER A 142 6.74 -6.03 13.45
N TYR A 143 7.26 -4.82 13.62
CA TYR A 143 8.69 -4.53 13.54
C TYR A 143 9.38 -4.45 14.90
N ARG A 144 8.62 -4.41 16.01
CA ARG A 144 9.15 -4.28 17.37
C ARG A 144 8.77 -5.49 18.24
N ASN A 145 8.89 -5.35 19.56
CA ASN A 145 8.53 -6.37 20.55
C ASN A 145 7.06 -6.77 20.42
N ASN A 146 6.64 -7.76 21.21
CA ASN A 146 5.26 -8.21 21.25
C ASN A 146 4.30 -7.02 21.47
N ILE A 147 3.29 -6.94 20.62
CA ILE A 147 2.20 -5.97 20.73
C ILE A 147 1.01 -6.75 21.23
N ASP A 148 0.60 -6.46 22.45
CA ASP A 148 -0.49 -7.16 23.08
C ASP A 148 -1.77 -6.32 23.06
N GLY A 149 -2.77 -6.84 22.34
CA GLY A 149 -4.16 -6.44 22.53
C GLY A 149 -4.58 -5.15 21.85
N PHE A 150 -4.06 -4.88 20.65
CA PHE A 150 -4.61 -3.85 19.79
C PHE A 150 -5.84 -4.38 19.05
N GLN A 151 -6.72 -3.47 18.64
CA GLN A 151 -7.91 -3.75 17.86
C GLN A 151 -7.81 -3.11 16.48
N ILE A 152 -8.60 -3.61 15.56
CA ILE A 152 -8.73 -3.04 14.22
C ILE A 152 -10.17 -2.62 14.03
N ALA A 153 -10.37 -1.40 13.55
CA ALA A 153 -11.65 -0.95 13.05
C ALA A 153 -11.55 -0.63 11.57
N ILE A 154 -12.66 -0.78 10.86
CA ILE A 154 -12.80 -0.48 9.45
C ILE A 154 -13.81 0.62 9.30
N VAL A 155 -13.48 1.64 8.52
CA VAL A 155 -14.42 2.66 8.08
C VAL A 155 -14.63 2.48 6.60
N LEU A 156 -15.81 2.01 6.23
CA LEU A 156 -16.25 1.90 4.85
C LEU A 156 -16.46 3.30 4.27
N SER A 157 -16.42 3.40 2.93
CA SER A 157 -16.53 4.67 2.22
C SER A 157 -17.79 5.45 2.60
N ASP A 158 -17.67 6.78 2.67
CA ASP A 158 -18.79 7.70 2.90
C ASP A 158 -19.88 7.58 1.82
N THR A 159 -19.54 7.07 0.63
CA THR A 159 -20.51 6.75 -0.45
C THR A 159 -21.56 5.72 -0.02
N LEU A 160 -21.26 4.92 1.01
CA LEU A 160 -22.07 3.81 1.50
C LEU A 160 -22.92 4.17 2.71
N GLU A 161 -22.76 5.39 3.24
CA GLU A 161 -23.47 5.85 4.44
C GLU A 161 -25.00 5.83 4.28
N ASN A 162 -25.51 5.96 3.05
CA ASN A 162 -26.94 5.86 2.77
C ASN A 162 -27.47 4.42 2.69
N TYR A 163 -26.60 3.45 2.43
CA TYR A 163 -26.97 2.04 2.18
C TYR A 163 -26.81 1.17 3.43
N LEU A 164 -25.93 1.56 4.36
CA LEU A 164 -25.57 0.79 5.54
C LEU A 164 -26.01 1.50 6.82
N GLU A 165 -26.46 0.74 7.82
CA GLU A 165 -26.79 1.30 9.14
C GLU A 165 -25.56 1.91 9.84
N ASN A 166 -24.38 1.32 9.59
CA ASN A 166 -23.12 1.76 10.18
C ASN A 166 -21.96 1.48 9.21
N ASN A 167 -21.18 2.51 8.90
CA ASN A 167 -19.96 2.41 8.10
C ASN A 167 -18.71 2.12 8.95
N TYR A 168 -18.81 2.16 10.28
CA TYR A 168 -17.74 1.84 11.22
C TYR A 168 -17.93 0.43 11.80
N ILE A 169 -16.96 -0.43 11.53
CA ILE A 169 -16.97 -1.84 11.96
C ILE A 169 -15.76 -2.08 12.86
N LEU A 170 -15.99 -2.38 14.15
CA LEU A 170 -14.94 -2.80 15.07
C LEU A 170 -14.81 -4.32 15.01
N LEU A 171 -13.60 -4.81 14.74
CA LEU A 171 -13.31 -6.24 14.73
C LEU A 171 -13.24 -6.79 16.15
N GLY A 172 -13.81 -7.99 16.33
CA GLY A 172 -14.23 -8.49 17.63
C GLY A 172 -13.06 -8.79 18.58
N ASP A 173 -11.99 -9.40 18.06
CA ASP A 173 -10.91 -9.89 18.90
C ASP A 173 -9.73 -8.92 18.99
N LYS A 174 -9.19 -8.83 20.22
CA LYS A 174 -7.91 -8.17 20.47
C LYS A 174 -6.79 -9.00 19.85
N ILE A 175 -6.04 -8.39 18.94
CA ILE A 175 -4.96 -9.03 18.21
C ILE A 175 -3.66 -8.94 19.02
N ARG A 176 -2.92 -10.05 19.04
CA ARG A 176 -1.56 -10.12 19.58
C ARG A 176 -0.59 -10.42 18.45
N LEU A 177 0.43 -9.58 18.30
CA LEU A 177 1.51 -9.80 17.35
C LEU A 177 2.79 -10.10 18.10
N GLY A 178 3.43 -11.21 17.74
CA GLY A 178 4.75 -11.56 18.23
C GLY A 178 5.85 -10.67 17.64
N ARG A 179 7.02 -10.68 18.26
CA ARG A 179 8.18 -9.95 17.75
C ARG A 179 8.53 -10.39 16.33
N SER A 180 8.58 -9.44 15.40
CA SER A 180 8.94 -9.70 14.00
C SER A 180 8.06 -10.78 13.33
N SER A 181 6.85 -11.00 13.85
CA SER A 181 5.93 -11.98 13.29
C SER A 181 5.11 -11.37 12.16
N HIS A 182 4.84 -12.22 11.17
CA HIS A 182 3.74 -12.06 10.23
C HIS A 182 2.53 -12.78 10.81
N THR A 183 1.38 -12.15 10.75
CA THR A 183 0.15 -12.75 11.23
C THR A 183 -0.95 -12.40 10.27
N ASN A 184 -1.59 -13.44 9.76
CA ASN A 184 -2.77 -13.32 8.96
C ASN A 184 -3.97 -13.39 9.89
N PHE A 185 -4.89 -12.47 9.68
CA PHE A 185 -6.15 -12.41 10.38
C PHE A 185 -7.26 -12.44 9.33
N ALA A 186 -8.30 -13.23 9.61
CA ALA A 186 -9.48 -13.28 8.79
C ALA A 186 -10.70 -13.25 9.71
N GLU A 187 -11.61 -12.30 9.49
CA GLU A 187 -12.86 -12.17 10.23
C GLU A 187 -14.00 -11.83 9.27
N THR A 188 -15.20 -12.29 9.63
CA THR A 188 -16.41 -12.12 8.86
C THR A 188 -17.43 -11.41 9.74
N VAL A 189 -17.90 -10.25 9.31
CA VAL A 189 -18.84 -9.41 10.07
C VAL A 189 -20.13 -9.22 9.29
N GLU A 190 -21.28 -9.34 9.94
CA GLU A 190 -22.59 -9.12 9.31
C GLU A 190 -22.73 -7.65 8.89
N LEU A 191 -23.03 -7.43 7.61
CA LEU A 191 -23.37 -6.11 7.07
C LEU A 191 -24.85 -5.84 7.32
N LYS A 192 -25.14 -4.72 7.98
CA LYS A 192 -26.52 -4.27 8.21
C LYS A 192 -26.86 -3.14 7.26
N PHE A 193 -27.88 -3.37 6.45
CA PHE A 193 -28.39 -2.39 5.49
C PHE A 193 -29.35 -1.43 6.17
N ALA A 194 -29.35 -0.18 5.73
CA ALA A 194 -30.37 0.77 6.10
C ALA A 194 -31.75 0.33 5.55
N ASP A 195 -32.82 0.77 6.21
CA ASP A 195 -34.18 0.40 5.83
C ASP A 195 -34.47 0.67 4.34
N GLY A 196 -34.90 -0.37 3.63
CA GLY A 196 -35.29 -0.28 2.22
C GLY A 196 -34.16 -0.49 1.21
N TYR A 197 -32.95 -0.85 1.67
CA TYR A 197 -31.82 -1.21 0.82
C TYR A 197 -31.48 -2.70 0.93
N GLU A 198 -31.04 -3.28 -0.17
CA GLU A 198 -30.62 -4.68 -0.28
C GLU A 198 -29.22 -4.81 -0.92
N ASN A 199 -28.69 -6.04 -0.98
CA ASN A 199 -27.36 -6.31 -1.53
C ASN A 199 -27.21 -5.84 -2.99
N ASP A 200 -28.26 -6.01 -3.79
CA ASP A 200 -28.26 -5.58 -5.18
C ASP A 200 -27.96 -4.08 -5.32
N ASP A 201 -28.31 -3.26 -4.32
CA ASP A 201 -28.02 -1.83 -4.31
C ASP A 201 -26.53 -1.53 -4.07
N LEU A 202 -25.80 -2.38 -3.33
CA LEU A 202 -24.36 -2.27 -3.12
C LEU A 202 -23.55 -2.64 -4.37
N PHE A 203 -24.06 -3.59 -5.17
CA PHE A 203 -23.38 -4.01 -6.40
C PHE A 203 -23.27 -2.84 -7.40
N TYR A 204 -24.23 -1.92 -7.37
CA TYR A 204 -24.20 -0.69 -8.18
C TYR A 204 -23.45 0.46 -7.50
N SER A 205 -23.15 0.39 -6.20
CA SER A 205 -22.63 1.50 -5.39
C SER A 205 -21.10 1.51 -5.19
N SER A 206 -20.34 0.97 -6.13
CA SER A 206 -18.86 1.09 -6.16
C SER A 206 -18.08 0.57 -4.95
N ILE A 207 -18.63 -0.28 -4.07
CA ILE A 207 -17.88 -0.89 -2.94
C ILE A 207 -16.54 -1.47 -3.38
N TYR A 208 -16.52 -2.12 -4.55
CA TYR A 208 -15.33 -2.76 -5.11
C TYR A 208 -14.26 -1.76 -5.58
N ASN A 209 -14.62 -0.49 -5.77
CA ASN A 209 -13.75 0.56 -6.29
C ASN A 209 -13.49 1.69 -5.29
N ASP A 210 -14.16 1.67 -4.13
CA ASP A 210 -14.12 2.77 -3.17
C ASP A 210 -13.04 2.54 -2.11
N ASP A 211 -12.36 3.63 -1.74
CA ASP A 211 -11.37 3.62 -0.66
C ASP A 211 -12.06 3.31 0.67
N TYR A 212 -11.38 2.54 1.53
CA TYR A 212 -11.79 2.35 2.91
C TYR A 212 -10.63 2.68 3.86
N LYS A 213 -10.92 2.75 5.15
CA LYS A 213 -9.92 3.05 6.18
C LYS A 213 -9.79 1.90 7.15
N LEU A 214 -8.56 1.54 7.46
CA LEU A 214 -8.24 0.70 8.61
C LEU A 214 -7.74 1.59 9.74
N ILE A 215 -8.28 1.41 10.93
CA ILE A 215 -7.86 2.09 12.14
C ILE A 215 -7.32 1.05 13.10
N LEU A 216 -6.00 1.10 13.35
CA LEU A 216 -5.37 0.29 14.38
C LEU A 216 -5.42 1.06 15.70
N ILE A 217 -5.91 0.43 16.75
CA ILE A 217 -6.18 1.09 18.04
C ILE A 217 -5.54 0.28 19.16
N ASP A 218 -4.67 0.89 19.97
CA ASP A 218 -4.26 0.38 21.28
C ASP A 218 -4.66 1.34 22.41
N GLN A 219 -4.17 1.10 23.63
CA GLN A 219 -4.54 1.91 24.80
C GLN A 219 -4.07 3.37 24.69
N ASP A 220 -2.97 3.62 24.00
CA ASP A 220 -2.25 4.89 24.02
C ASP A 220 -2.24 5.60 22.65
N ASN A 221 -2.52 4.87 21.57
CA ASN A 221 -2.35 5.32 20.20
C ASN A 221 -3.42 4.76 19.26
N SER A 222 -3.69 5.53 18.21
CA SER A 222 -4.37 5.06 17.02
C SER A 222 -3.61 5.45 15.76
N ILE A 223 -3.77 4.67 14.69
CA ILE A 223 -3.31 5.01 13.34
C ILE A 223 -4.42 4.73 12.35
N GLU A 224 -4.68 5.70 11.49
CA GLU A 224 -5.53 5.54 10.31
C GLU A 224 -4.67 5.22 9.10
N LEU A 225 -5.04 4.16 8.38
CA LEU A 225 -4.45 3.74 7.10
C LEU A 225 -5.55 3.78 6.06
N ARG A 226 -5.36 4.56 4.99
CA ARG A 226 -6.25 4.52 3.83
C ARG A 226 -5.85 3.35 2.92
N ARG A 227 -6.85 2.62 2.45
CA ARG A 227 -6.69 1.43 1.62
C ARG A 227 -7.61 1.52 0.42
N ASN A 228 -7.10 1.01 -0.69
CA ASN A 228 -7.86 0.77 -1.89
C ASN A 228 -7.36 -0.57 -2.42
N ASP A 229 -8.15 -1.63 -2.18
CA ASP A 229 -7.75 -2.99 -2.55
C ASP A 229 -8.16 -3.32 -4.00
N THR A 230 -8.36 -2.31 -4.86
CA THR A 230 -8.59 -2.56 -6.29
C THR A 230 -7.36 -3.19 -6.94
N TYR A 231 -7.43 -4.51 -7.12
CA TYR A 231 -6.66 -5.28 -8.09
C TYR A 231 -7.57 -6.18 -8.92
#